data_AF-A0A6P6XIJ9-F1
#
_entry.id   AF-A0A6P6XIJ9-F1
#
_cell.length_a   1.000
_cell.length_b   1.000
_cell.length_c   1.000
_cell.angle_alpha   90.00
_cell.angle_beta   90.00
_cell.angle_gamma   90.00
#
_symmetry.space_group_name_H-M   'P 1'
#
loop_
_entity.id
_entity.type
_entity.pdbx_description
1 polymer ?
#
loop_
_entity_poly.entity_id
_entity_poly.type
_entity_poly.pdbx_seq_one_letter_code
_entity_poly.pdbx_strand_id
1 'polypeptide(L)'
;MKESGRKQVGVVAGGSPCAACKLLRRRCSQECVFAPYFPADEPHKFASVHRVFGASNVNKMLQELPEHQRGDAVSAMVYEANARMRDPVYGCVSAISSLQNQVDLLQSQLALAQAQVLQMRISSSSSSSLIPMSQDQYYNSTTVPTDHNSAPPDHHHQNHSPTASRDHRHLEPISSHFNADTPPMMLDEGNIGDSLWSY
;
A
#
# COMPACT_ATOMS: atom_id res chain seq x y z
N MET A 1 -14.37 -58.58 -18.27
CA MET A 1 -13.32 -57.54 -18.39
C MET A 1 -13.74 -56.54 -19.44
N LYS A 2 -13.78 -55.26 -19.07
CA LYS A 2 -13.29 -54.09 -19.82
C LYS A 2 -13.92 -52.84 -19.22
N GLU A 3 -13.24 -52.29 -18.21
CA GLU A 3 -13.32 -50.87 -17.91
C GLU A 3 -12.90 -50.07 -19.15
N SER A 4 -13.59 -48.98 -19.43
CA SER A 4 -13.04 -47.91 -20.27
C SER A 4 -13.56 -46.58 -19.76
N GLY A 5 -12.71 -45.88 -19.00
CA GLY A 5 -13.01 -44.60 -18.38
C GLY A 5 -13.37 -43.52 -19.40
N ARG A 6 -14.53 -42.91 -19.20
CA ARG A 6 -14.89 -41.63 -19.82
C ARG A 6 -14.07 -40.54 -19.14
N LYS A 7 -12.99 -40.10 -19.79
CA LYS A 7 -12.40 -38.79 -19.49
C LYS A 7 -13.48 -37.73 -19.73
N GLN A 8 -13.78 -36.95 -18.71
CA GLN A 8 -14.69 -35.81 -18.80
C GLN A 8 -14.06 -34.78 -19.74
N VAL A 9 -14.55 -34.73 -20.98
CA VAL A 9 -14.27 -33.63 -21.91
C VAL A 9 -15.23 -32.52 -21.52
N GLY A 10 -14.68 -31.43 -20.95
CA GLY A 10 -15.43 -30.22 -20.63
C GLY A 10 -16.14 -29.71 -21.88
N VAL A 11 -17.46 -29.60 -21.77
CA VAL A 11 -18.34 -29.07 -22.79
C VAL A 11 -18.06 -27.56 -22.95
N VAL A 12 -17.50 -27.14 -24.08
CA VAL A 12 -17.63 -25.77 -24.59
C VAL A 12 -18.43 -25.82 -25.89
N ALA A 13 -19.73 -26.05 -25.74
CA ALA A 13 -20.69 -26.03 -26.83
C ALA A 13 -21.03 -24.58 -27.22
N GLY A 14 -20.73 -24.20 -28.47
CA GLY A 14 -21.43 -23.10 -29.18
C GLY A 14 -21.53 -21.74 -28.51
N GLY A 15 -20.52 -21.32 -27.73
CA GLY A 15 -20.55 -20.08 -26.95
C GLY A 15 -20.49 -18.82 -27.82
N SER A 16 -21.25 -17.79 -27.42
CA SER A 16 -21.15 -16.45 -27.99
C SER A 16 -19.69 -15.96 -28.01
N PRO A 17 -19.26 -15.19 -29.03
CA PRO A 17 -17.91 -14.65 -29.06
C PRO A 17 -17.63 -13.83 -27.80
N CYS A 18 -16.39 -13.91 -27.27
CA CYS A 18 -15.96 -13.09 -26.14
C CYS A 18 -16.09 -11.59 -26.47
N ALA A 19 -16.10 -10.73 -25.45
CA ALA A 19 -16.28 -9.28 -25.64
C ALA A 19 -15.26 -8.70 -26.63
N ALA A 20 -14.02 -9.17 -26.58
CA ALA A 20 -12.96 -8.74 -27.49
C ALA A 20 -13.25 -9.09 -28.96
N CYS A 21 -13.53 -10.36 -29.23
CA CYS A 21 -13.80 -10.81 -30.59
C CYS A 21 -15.10 -10.22 -31.15
N LYS A 22 -16.11 -10.00 -30.29
CA LYS A 22 -17.34 -9.30 -30.65
C LYS A 22 -17.08 -7.85 -31.06
N LEU A 23 -16.31 -7.09 -30.26
CA LEU A 23 -15.97 -5.70 -30.57
C LEU A 23 -15.09 -5.58 -31.84
N LEU A 24 -14.10 -6.46 -31.98
CA LEU A 24 -13.18 -6.50 -33.12
C LEU A 24 -13.78 -7.14 -34.38
N ARG A 25 -15.03 -7.61 -34.33
CA ARG A 25 -15.74 -8.25 -35.44
C ARG A 25 -14.97 -9.42 -36.07
N ARG A 26 -14.31 -10.25 -35.25
CA ARG A 26 -13.54 -11.44 -35.69
C ARG A 26 -14.05 -12.72 -35.04
N ARG A 27 -13.69 -13.88 -35.62
CA ARG A 27 -14.05 -15.19 -35.05
C ARG A 27 -13.36 -15.41 -33.69
N CYS A 28 -14.11 -15.90 -32.71
CA CYS A 28 -13.56 -16.36 -31.42
C CYS A 28 -13.23 -17.86 -31.51
N SER A 29 -11.94 -18.21 -31.44
CA SER A 29 -11.48 -19.60 -31.38
C SER A 29 -11.49 -20.16 -29.96
N GLN A 30 -11.31 -21.47 -29.81
CA GLN A 30 -11.18 -22.13 -28.50
C GLN A 30 -9.89 -21.71 -27.77
N GLU A 31 -8.85 -21.33 -28.52
CA GLU A 31 -7.55 -20.86 -28.00
C GLU A 31 -7.47 -19.32 -27.96
N CYS A 32 -8.61 -18.63 -27.91
CA CYS A 32 -8.63 -17.17 -27.90
C CYS A 32 -8.03 -16.62 -26.60
N VAL A 33 -6.89 -15.92 -26.71
CA VAL A 33 -6.15 -15.33 -25.58
C VAL A 33 -6.99 -14.36 -24.73
N PHE A 34 -8.00 -13.73 -25.34
CA PHE A 34 -8.89 -12.78 -24.66
C PHE A 34 -10.08 -13.45 -23.95
N ALA A 35 -10.49 -14.63 -24.39
CA ALA A 35 -11.75 -15.24 -23.95
C ALA A 35 -11.82 -15.51 -22.43
N PRO A 36 -10.76 -15.97 -21.75
CA PRO A 36 -10.80 -16.18 -20.30
C PRO A 36 -10.96 -14.90 -19.48
N TYR A 37 -10.61 -13.73 -20.04
CA TYR A 37 -10.49 -12.48 -19.28
C TYR A 37 -11.52 -11.41 -19.68
N PHE A 38 -12.12 -11.53 -20.87
CA PHE A 38 -13.10 -10.59 -21.40
C PHE A 38 -14.37 -11.35 -21.83
N PRO A 39 -15.17 -11.83 -20.85
CA PRO A 39 -16.37 -12.60 -21.14
C PRO A 39 -17.45 -11.72 -21.80
N ALA A 40 -18.43 -12.35 -22.46
CA ALA A 40 -19.38 -11.65 -23.32
C ALA A 40 -20.39 -10.76 -22.57
N ASP A 41 -20.59 -11.01 -21.28
CA ASP A 41 -21.42 -10.27 -20.32
C ASP A 41 -20.77 -8.95 -19.85
N GLU A 42 -19.46 -8.79 -20.04
CA GLU A 42 -18.72 -7.60 -19.62
C GLU A 42 -18.09 -6.83 -20.80
N PRO A 43 -18.88 -6.39 -21.81
CA PRO A 43 -18.35 -5.77 -23.02
C PRO A 43 -17.61 -4.46 -22.77
N HIS A 44 -17.99 -3.74 -21.70
CA HIS A 44 -17.39 -2.46 -21.33
C HIS A 44 -15.93 -2.60 -20.89
N LYS A 45 -15.54 -3.71 -20.24
CA LYS A 45 -14.14 -3.94 -19.82
C LYS A 45 -13.20 -3.93 -21.02
N PHE A 46 -13.51 -4.70 -22.06
CA PHE A 46 -12.68 -4.72 -23.26
C PHE A 46 -12.76 -3.41 -24.03
N ALA A 47 -13.92 -2.75 -24.09
CA ALA A 47 -14.05 -1.47 -24.79
C ALA A 47 -13.14 -0.38 -24.19
N SER A 48 -13.10 -0.24 -22.86
CA SER A 48 -12.20 0.71 -22.19
C SER A 48 -10.72 0.38 -22.47
N VAL A 49 -10.33 -0.87 -22.28
CA VAL A 49 -8.93 -1.31 -22.48
C VAL A 49 -8.52 -1.16 -23.95
N HIS A 50 -9.39 -1.51 -24.89
CA HIS A 50 -9.15 -1.33 -26.32
C HIS A 50 -8.93 0.13 -26.69
N ARG A 51 -9.71 1.06 -26.11
CA ARG A 51 -9.58 2.48 -26.40
C ARG A 51 -8.27 3.08 -25.88
N VAL A 52 -7.78 2.64 -24.72
CA VAL A 52 -6.60 3.22 -24.08
C VAL A 52 -5.31 2.53 -24.52
N PHE A 53 -5.30 1.20 -24.55
CA PHE A 53 -4.10 0.42 -24.85
C PHE A 53 -4.07 -0.10 -26.29
N GLY A 54 -5.23 -0.36 -26.90
CA GLY A 54 -5.33 -1.03 -28.20
C GLY A 54 -5.21 -2.56 -28.09
N ALA A 55 -5.95 -3.28 -28.96
CA ALA A 55 -6.02 -4.74 -28.88
C ALA A 55 -4.66 -5.45 -29.03
N SER A 56 -3.80 -4.95 -29.92
CA SER A 56 -2.48 -5.54 -30.19
C SER A 56 -1.55 -5.45 -28.99
N ASN A 57 -1.53 -4.30 -28.31
CA ASN A 57 -0.71 -4.10 -27.12
C ASN A 57 -1.21 -4.96 -25.96
N VAL A 58 -2.52 -5.04 -25.76
CA VAL A 58 -3.11 -5.94 -24.75
C VAL A 58 -2.73 -7.39 -25.02
N ASN A 59 -2.85 -7.83 -26.27
CA ASN A 59 -2.42 -9.19 -26.64
C ASN A 59 -0.93 -9.42 -26.32
N LYS A 60 -0.06 -8.47 -26.68
CA LYS A 60 1.38 -8.55 -26.42
C LYS A 60 1.67 -8.63 -24.91
N MET A 61 1.12 -7.72 -24.12
CA MET A 61 1.29 -7.69 -22.66
C MET A 61 0.80 -8.99 -22.00
N LEU A 62 -0.33 -9.55 -22.45
CA LEU A 62 -0.79 -10.84 -21.92
C LEU A 62 0.16 -11.98 -22.29
N GLN A 63 0.68 -12.01 -23.52
CA GLN A 63 1.60 -13.08 -23.95
C GLN A 63 2.96 -13.02 -23.25
N GLU A 64 3.42 -11.84 -22.84
CA GLU A 64 4.66 -11.65 -22.06
C GLU A 64 4.54 -12.13 -20.61
N LEU A 65 3.32 -12.35 -20.10
CA LEU A 65 3.06 -12.78 -18.73
C LEU A 65 2.75 -14.28 -18.63
N PRO A 66 3.19 -14.94 -17.54
CA PRO A 66 2.70 -16.26 -17.15
C PRO A 66 1.18 -16.27 -16.99
N GLU A 67 0.52 -17.38 -17.35
CA GLU A 67 -0.96 -17.47 -17.37
C GLU A 67 -1.62 -17.10 -16.03
N HIS A 68 -0.99 -17.46 -14.92
CA HIS A 68 -1.52 -17.19 -13.58
C HIS A 68 -1.55 -15.69 -13.22
N GLN A 69 -0.76 -14.84 -13.89
CA GLN A 69 -0.72 -13.40 -13.64
C GLN A 69 -1.61 -12.60 -14.58
N ARG A 70 -2.04 -13.20 -15.70
CA ARG A 70 -2.80 -12.50 -16.73
C ARG A 70 -4.13 -11.97 -16.22
N GLY A 71 -4.79 -12.66 -15.28
CA GLY A 71 -6.03 -12.18 -14.66
C GLY A 71 -5.83 -10.86 -13.91
N ASP A 72 -4.78 -10.79 -13.08
CA ASP A 72 -4.44 -9.58 -12.33
C ASP A 72 -4.00 -8.45 -13.25
N ALA A 73 -3.23 -8.77 -14.30
CA ALA A 73 -2.83 -7.79 -15.31
C ALA A 73 -4.04 -7.21 -16.08
N VAL A 74 -5.03 -8.03 -16.44
CA VAL A 74 -6.28 -7.54 -17.04
C VAL A 74 -7.03 -6.64 -16.07
N SER A 75 -7.12 -7.02 -14.79
CA SER A 75 -7.76 -6.18 -13.76
C SER A 75 -7.08 -4.81 -13.65
N ALA A 76 -5.74 -4.76 -13.66
CA ALA A 76 -4.97 -3.52 -13.66
C ALA A 76 -5.20 -2.69 -14.93
N MET A 77 -5.10 -3.30 -16.12
CA MET A 77 -5.38 -2.62 -17.39
C MET A 77 -6.80 -2.03 -17.44
N VAL A 78 -7.81 -2.76 -16.96
CA VAL A 78 -9.19 -2.26 -16.90
C VAL A 78 -9.29 -1.07 -15.96
N TYR A 79 -8.67 -1.13 -14.78
CA TYR A 79 -8.64 -0.02 -13.83
C TYR A 79 -7.98 1.23 -14.44
N GLU A 80 -6.79 1.09 -15.02
CA GLU A 80 -6.04 2.18 -15.64
C GLU A 80 -6.79 2.78 -16.83
N ALA A 81 -7.37 1.93 -17.69
CA ALA A 81 -8.17 2.38 -18.81
C ALA A 81 -9.38 3.20 -18.34
N ASN A 82 -10.11 2.71 -17.34
CA ASN A 82 -11.25 3.43 -16.78
C ASN A 82 -10.85 4.75 -16.11
N ALA A 83 -9.69 4.79 -15.45
CA ALA A 83 -9.16 6.02 -14.89
C ALA A 83 -8.84 7.04 -16.00
N ARG A 84 -8.16 6.62 -17.08
CA ARG A 84 -7.87 7.46 -18.25
C ARG A 84 -9.12 7.93 -18.99
N MET A 85 -10.18 7.13 -18.99
CA MET A 85 -11.48 7.50 -19.56
C MET A 85 -12.18 8.61 -18.78
N ARG A 86 -12.02 8.63 -17.44
CA ARG A 86 -12.59 9.68 -16.57
C ARG A 86 -11.73 10.93 -16.53
N ASP A 87 -10.41 10.75 -16.57
CA ASP A 87 -9.41 11.81 -16.55
C ASP A 87 -8.44 11.61 -17.73
N PRO A 88 -8.73 12.23 -18.90
CA PRO A 88 -7.91 12.06 -20.10
C PRO A 88 -6.48 12.62 -19.98
N VAL A 89 -6.25 13.52 -19.02
CA VAL A 89 -4.95 14.18 -18.81
C VAL A 89 -4.08 13.33 -17.90
N TYR A 90 -4.55 13.06 -16.69
CA TYR A 90 -3.75 12.40 -15.65
C TYR A 90 -4.13 10.93 -15.40
N GLY A 91 -5.34 10.50 -15.76
CA GLY A 91 -5.78 9.11 -15.62
C GLY A 91 -5.65 8.56 -14.19
N CYS A 92 -4.92 7.47 -14.00
CA CYS A 92 -4.66 6.93 -12.66
C CYS A 92 -3.66 7.76 -11.85
N VAL A 93 -2.87 8.63 -12.48
CA VAL A 93 -1.87 9.46 -11.80
C VAL A 93 -2.55 10.47 -10.88
N SER A 94 -3.73 11.01 -11.23
CA SER A 94 -4.47 11.91 -10.34
C SER A 94 -4.89 11.22 -9.04
N ALA A 95 -5.25 9.94 -9.09
CA ALA A 95 -5.54 9.16 -7.89
C ALA A 95 -4.27 8.95 -7.03
N ILE A 96 -3.13 8.66 -7.67
CA ILE A 96 -1.84 8.52 -6.98
C ILE A 96 -1.48 9.83 -6.26
N SER A 97 -1.50 10.97 -6.97
CA SER A 97 -1.19 12.28 -6.39
C SER A 97 -2.16 12.65 -5.26
N SER A 98 -3.46 12.36 -5.42
CA SER A 98 -4.45 12.62 -4.35
C SER A 98 -4.16 11.80 -3.08
N LEU A 99 -3.78 10.54 -3.24
CA LEU A 99 -3.42 9.67 -2.13
C LEU A 99 -2.12 10.11 -1.46
N GLN A 100 -1.11 10.51 -2.23
CA GLN A 100 0.15 11.04 -1.70
C GLN A 100 -0.10 12.30 -0.85
N ASN A 101 -0.86 13.26 -1.38
CA ASN A 101 -1.25 14.46 -0.61
C ASN A 101 -1.98 14.12 0.68
N GLN A 102 -2.83 13.08 0.68
CA GLN A 102 -3.53 12.64 1.88
C GLN A 102 -2.58 12.01 2.90
N VAL A 103 -1.60 11.22 2.45
CA VAL A 103 -0.56 10.66 3.32
C VAL A 103 0.22 11.80 4.00
N ASP A 104 0.66 12.81 3.24
CA ASP A 104 1.43 13.94 3.76
C ASP A 104 0.60 14.76 4.78
N LEU A 105 -0.67 15.01 4.45
CA LEU A 105 -1.60 15.69 5.35
C LEU A 105 -1.78 14.91 6.66
N LEU A 106 -1.95 13.59 6.59
CA LEU A 106 -2.12 12.76 7.79
C LEU A 106 -0.83 12.67 8.62
N GLN A 107 0.33 12.59 7.97
CA GLN A 107 1.63 12.61 8.65
C GLN A 107 1.86 13.94 9.38
N SER A 108 1.52 15.08 8.76
CA SER A 108 1.63 16.39 9.41
C SER A 108 0.70 16.52 10.63
N GLN A 109 -0.54 16.05 10.53
CA GLN A 109 -1.48 16.02 11.65
C GLN A 109 -1.00 15.14 12.80
N LEU A 110 -0.42 13.98 12.47
CA LEU A 110 0.17 13.09 13.46
C LEU A 110 1.34 13.77 14.19
N ALA A 111 2.23 14.43 13.46
CA ALA A 111 3.36 15.16 14.04
C ALA A 111 2.89 16.28 14.98
N LEU A 112 1.87 17.04 14.58
CA LEU A 112 1.28 18.09 15.42
C LEU A 112 0.67 17.51 16.70
N ALA A 113 -0.12 16.43 16.59
CA ALA A 113 -0.73 15.77 17.74
C ALA A 113 0.34 15.22 18.71
N GLN A 114 1.41 14.63 18.17
CA GLN A 114 2.52 14.13 18.98
C GLN A 114 3.24 15.28 19.71
N ALA A 115 3.49 16.40 19.04
CA ALA A 115 4.09 17.59 19.65
C ALA A 115 3.21 18.14 20.79
N GLN A 116 1.89 18.21 20.59
CA GLN A 116 0.94 18.63 21.63
C GLN A 116 0.95 17.70 22.84
N VAL A 117 0.99 16.38 22.63
CA VAL A 117 1.10 15.41 23.72
C VAL A 117 2.38 15.61 24.52
N LEU A 118 3.53 15.77 23.85
CA LEU A 118 4.80 16.05 24.52
C LEU A 118 4.75 17.34 25.33
N GLN A 119 4.16 18.41 24.77
CA GLN A 119 3.99 19.68 25.47
C GLN A 119 3.15 19.52 26.75
N MET A 120 2.02 18.80 26.68
CA MET A 120 1.19 18.53 27.87
C MET A 120 1.94 17.74 28.94
N ARG A 121 2.74 16.74 28.54
CA ARG A 121 3.57 15.96 29.47
C ARG A 121 4.60 16.84 30.19
N ILE A 122 5.30 17.71 29.47
CA ILE A 122 6.30 18.64 30.03
C ILE A 122 5.65 19.65 30.98
N SER A 123 4.49 20.21 30.61
CA SER A 123 3.74 21.14 31.46
C SER A 123 3.20 20.48 32.73
N SER A 124 2.82 19.19 32.67
CA SER A 124 2.35 18.42 33.83
C SER A 124 3.45 18.01 34.80
N SER A 125 4.68 17.77 34.32
CA SER A 125 5.81 17.44 35.17
C SER A 125 6.42 18.67 35.86
N SER A 126 6.35 19.85 35.24
CA SER A 126 6.82 21.11 35.83
C SER A 126 5.88 21.67 36.91
N SER A 127 4.62 21.21 36.99
CA SER A 127 3.66 21.59 38.04
C SER A 127 3.70 20.69 39.28
N SER A 128 4.46 19.59 39.28
CA SER A 128 4.59 18.68 40.43
C SER A 128 5.79 19.01 41.37
N SER A 129 6.58 20.05 41.08
CA SER A 129 7.79 20.40 41.85
C SER A 129 7.62 21.56 42.84
N LEU A 130 6.41 22.06 43.07
CA LEU A 130 6.15 23.10 44.07
C LEU A 130 5.48 22.48 45.30
N ILE A 131 6.25 21.74 46.10
CA ILE A 131 5.96 21.63 47.53
C ILE A 131 6.63 22.85 48.18
N PRO A 132 5.89 23.83 48.71
CA PRO A 132 6.46 24.79 49.63
C PRO A 132 6.72 24.02 50.93
N MET A 133 7.98 23.68 51.19
CA MET A 133 8.38 23.16 52.49
C MET A 133 8.34 24.33 53.47
N SER A 134 7.20 24.51 54.13
CA SER A 134 7.02 25.49 55.20
C SER A 134 7.95 25.18 56.37
N GLN A 135 8.59 26.23 56.83
CA GLN A 135 9.59 26.30 57.87
C GLN A 135 8.98 26.11 59.28
N ASP A 136 9.86 25.66 60.20
CA ASP A 136 9.78 25.70 61.66
C ASP A 136 8.97 24.63 62.42
N GLN A 137 9.69 23.72 63.10
CA GLN A 137 9.56 23.36 64.54
C GLN A 137 10.80 22.52 64.93
N TYR A 138 11.75 23.04 65.72
CA TYR A 138 11.80 23.15 67.19
C TYR A 138 12.87 22.20 67.74
N TYR A 139 13.83 22.79 68.46
CA TYR A 139 14.97 22.14 69.10
C TYR A 139 14.48 21.34 70.33
N ASN A 140 14.87 20.07 70.48
CA ASN A 140 15.57 19.66 71.70
C ASN A 140 16.26 18.28 71.60
N SER A 141 17.42 18.23 72.23
CA SER A 141 18.33 17.10 72.36
C SER A 141 17.90 16.09 73.43
N THR A 142 18.47 14.87 73.33
CA THR A 142 19.17 14.10 74.40
C THR A 142 18.67 12.66 74.65
N THR A 143 19.65 11.73 74.69
CA THR A 143 19.76 10.41 75.36
C THR A 143 19.34 9.08 74.69
N VAL A 144 20.33 8.42 74.05
CA VAL A 144 20.94 7.05 74.20
C VAL A 144 20.11 5.80 74.68
N PRO A 145 20.61 4.56 74.51
CA PRO A 145 20.39 3.63 73.39
C PRO A 145 19.69 2.31 73.84
N THR A 146 19.36 1.42 72.91
CA THR A 146 19.31 -0.02 73.25
C THR A 146 19.74 -0.86 72.07
N ASP A 147 20.90 -1.50 72.26
CA ASP A 147 21.42 -2.59 71.45
C ASP A 147 20.42 -3.75 71.36
N HIS A 148 20.32 -4.36 70.17
CA HIS A 148 20.44 -5.81 70.07
C HIS A 148 20.97 -6.21 68.68
N ASN A 149 22.21 -6.70 68.71
CA ASN A 149 22.86 -7.51 67.69
C ASN A 149 21.97 -8.64 67.16
N SER A 150 22.00 -8.90 65.85
CA SER A 150 22.77 -10.03 65.28
C SER A 150 22.49 -10.19 63.78
N ALA A 151 23.55 -10.45 63.03
CA ALA A 151 23.60 -10.58 61.57
C ALA A 151 23.23 -12.02 61.08
N PRO A 152 23.51 -12.41 59.81
CA PRO A 152 22.53 -12.88 58.83
C PRO A 152 22.60 -14.41 58.59
N PRO A 153 21.88 -14.94 57.57
CA PRO A 153 22.67 -15.66 56.57
C PRO A 153 22.24 -15.45 55.11
N ASP A 154 23.25 -15.66 54.26
CA ASP A 154 23.28 -15.74 52.81
C ASP A 154 22.22 -16.65 52.17
N HIS A 155 21.58 -16.17 51.11
CA HIS A 155 21.06 -17.05 50.05
C HIS A 155 21.31 -16.48 48.65
N HIS A 156 22.44 -16.94 48.11
CA HIS A 156 22.67 -17.43 46.75
C HIS A 156 22.04 -16.68 45.56
N HIS A 157 22.94 -15.98 44.86
CA HIS A 157 22.85 -15.62 43.45
C HIS A 157 22.65 -16.87 42.58
N GLN A 158 21.61 -16.89 41.73
CA GLN A 158 21.65 -17.67 40.50
C GLN A 158 20.86 -16.98 39.38
N ASN A 159 21.67 -16.48 38.46
CA ASN A 159 21.37 -15.84 37.21
C ASN A 159 21.01 -16.94 36.20
N HIS A 160 19.81 -16.91 35.62
CA HIS A 160 19.45 -17.77 34.48
C HIS A 160 18.65 -16.96 33.46
N SER A 161 19.34 -16.55 32.40
CA SER A 161 18.76 -16.04 31.16
C SER A 161 18.13 -17.18 30.35
N PRO A 162 17.10 -16.90 29.54
CA PRO A 162 16.92 -17.59 28.27
C PRO A 162 17.14 -16.61 27.12
N THR A 163 18.26 -16.80 26.42
CA THR A 163 18.50 -16.25 25.09
C THR A 163 17.59 -16.97 24.08
N ALA A 164 16.70 -16.24 23.42
CA ALA A 164 16.10 -16.68 22.17
C ALA A 164 15.84 -15.46 21.26
N SER A 165 16.69 -15.39 20.24
CA SER A 165 16.61 -14.62 19.00
C SER A 165 15.20 -14.13 18.64
N ARG A 166 15.03 -12.81 18.58
CA ARG A 166 13.95 -12.18 17.82
C ARG A 166 14.58 -11.12 16.93
N ASP A 167 14.78 -11.50 15.68
CA ASP A 167 15.30 -10.63 14.63
C ASP A 167 14.46 -9.36 14.53
N HIS A 168 15.05 -8.24 14.94
CA HIS A 168 14.60 -6.92 14.53
C HIS A 168 14.88 -6.79 13.02
N ARG A 169 13.88 -7.14 12.20
CA ARG A 169 13.81 -6.58 10.85
C ARG A 169 13.59 -5.08 10.98
N HIS A 170 14.72 -4.37 10.86
CA HIS A 170 14.81 -2.95 10.58
C HIS A 170 13.91 -2.64 9.37
N LEU A 171 12.77 -1.99 9.62
CA LEU A 171 12.00 -1.32 8.58
C LEU A 171 12.74 0.00 8.31
N GLU A 172 13.57 0.01 7.27
CA GLU A 172 14.07 1.24 6.67
C GLU A 172 12.87 2.12 6.29
N PRO A 173 12.87 3.42 6.64
CA PRO A 173 11.94 4.37 6.06
C PRO A 173 12.20 4.44 4.57
N ILE A 174 11.14 4.45 3.76
CA ILE A 174 11.23 4.73 2.32
C ILE A 174 11.79 6.15 2.18
N SER A 175 13.10 6.25 2.02
CA SER A 175 13.78 7.50 1.69
C SER A 175 13.19 7.99 0.38
N SER A 176 12.59 9.17 0.44
CA SER A 176 12.19 10.00 -0.67
C SER A 176 13.40 10.33 -1.54
N HIS A 177 13.77 9.42 -2.45
CA HIS A 177 14.62 9.72 -3.59
C HIS A 177 13.75 9.99 -4.82
N PHE A 178 12.96 11.05 -4.75
CA PHE A 178 12.66 11.83 -5.95
C PHE A 178 13.52 13.09 -5.85
N ASN A 179 14.60 13.11 -6.65
CA ASN A 179 15.51 14.24 -6.75
C ASN A 179 14.71 15.51 -7.06
N ALA A 180 14.87 16.53 -6.21
CA ALA A 180 14.34 17.87 -6.41
C ALA A 180 15.12 18.69 -7.47
N ASP A 181 15.72 18.01 -8.46
CA ASP A 181 16.53 18.61 -9.54
C ASP A 181 16.03 18.18 -10.92
N THR A 182 14.71 18.05 -11.10
CA THR A 182 14.15 18.13 -12.47
C THR A 182 13.80 19.59 -12.72
N PRO A 183 14.59 20.35 -13.51
CA PRO A 183 14.25 21.73 -13.83
C PRO A 183 12.89 21.77 -14.53
N PRO A 184 12.11 22.85 -14.37
CA PRO A 184 10.83 22.99 -15.03
C PRO A 184 11.05 22.84 -16.54
N MET A 185 10.41 21.85 -17.15
CA MET A 185 10.33 21.75 -18.60
C MET A 185 9.59 23.01 -19.06
N MET A 186 10.34 23.99 -19.56
CA MET A 186 9.82 25.14 -20.28
C MET A 186 8.84 24.61 -21.33
N LEU A 187 7.58 25.03 -21.25
CA LEU A 187 6.63 24.81 -22.33
C LEU A 187 7.14 25.59 -23.54
N ASP A 188 7.65 24.87 -24.54
CA ASP A 188 7.89 25.44 -25.86
C ASP A 188 6.51 25.62 -26.51
N GLU A 189 6.05 26.88 -26.57
CA GLU A 189 4.94 27.29 -27.42
C GLU A 189 5.36 27.14 -28.88
N GLY A 190 5.22 25.91 -29.38
CA GLY A 190 5.50 25.51 -30.75
C GLY A 190 4.23 24.99 -31.45
N ASN A 191 3.57 25.91 -32.14
CA ASN A 191 2.50 25.72 -33.12
C ASN A 191 2.64 24.46 -34.02
N ILE A 192 1.75 23.47 -33.84
CA ILE A 192 1.42 22.49 -34.88
C ILE A 192 -0.11 22.41 -34.95
N GLY A 193 -0.64 23.07 -35.98
CA GLY A 193 -2.04 23.03 -36.32
C GLY A 193 -2.53 21.66 -36.78
N ASP A 194 -3.84 21.55 -36.70
CA ASP A 194 -4.75 20.84 -37.59
C ASP A 194 -4.62 19.33 -37.85
N SER A 195 -5.79 18.70 -37.79
CA SER A 195 -6.12 17.34 -38.23
C SER A 195 -5.68 16.21 -37.32
N LEU A 196 -6.63 15.70 -36.52
CA LEU A 196 -7.02 14.28 -36.50
C LEU A 196 -8.15 14.05 -35.48
N TRP A 197 -9.33 14.59 -35.77
CA TRP A 197 -10.59 14.10 -35.22
C TRP A 197 -11.41 13.49 -36.35
N SER A 198 -11.16 12.21 -36.62
CA SER A 198 -12.03 11.34 -37.41
C SER A 198 -11.66 9.91 -37.07
N TYR A 199 -12.47 9.25 -36.23
CA TYR A 199 -12.95 7.87 -36.34
C TYR A 199 -13.90 7.57 -35.17
#